data_AF-A0A1F6KWU4-F1
#
_entry.id   AF-A0A1F6KWU4-F1
#
_cell.length_a   1.000
_cell.length_b   1.000
_cell.length_c   1.000
_cell.angle_alpha   90.00
_cell.angle_beta   90.00
_cell.angle_gamma   90.00
#
_symmetry.space_group_name_H-M   'P 1'
#
loop_
_entity.id
_entity.type
_entity.pdbx_description
1 polymer ?
#
loop_
_entity_poly.entity_id
_entity_poly.type
_entity_poly.pdbx_seq_one_letter_code
_entity_poly.pdbx_strand_id
1 'polypeptide(L)'
;MDNFKTEKFFDLSTFAYRDIFNDTNYVWEALPKIKEYIEMQFKSGQLKANYKDKDDVYIGEGTIIQEGVVIVGPAIIGKYALLGHGSYIRENCMVGNNVQLGHAVEVKGSIFLDDSKVAHLNYVGDSIVGGKVNISGGAMLANYRLDKKSIMVIAGEDKIETGLEKFGSIVGDRSNIGVNSVLNPGTVLGKNTVVYPLVCVKGVHKDNEVIK
;
A
#
# COMPACT_ATOMS: atom_id res chain seq x y z
N MET A 1 5.92 -7.77 -22.11
CA MET A 1 5.61 -8.38 -20.80
C MET A 1 6.27 -7.63 -19.63
N ASP A 2 7.24 -6.72 -19.85
CA ASP A 2 7.96 -6.04 -18.75
C ASP A 2 7.27 -4.80 -18.13
N ASN A 3 6.13 -4.37 -18.67
CA ASN A 3 5.54 -3.05 -18.33
C ASN A 3 4.98 -2.92 -16.91
N PHE A 4 4.82 -4.03 -16.17
CA PHE A 4 4.19 -4.05 -14.85
C PHE A 4 5.01 -4.81 -13.79
N LYS A 5 6.31 -5.00 -14.05
CA LYS A 5 7.25 -5.55 -13.07
C LYS A 5 7.48 -4.55 -11.94
N THR A 6 7.84 -5.06 -10.76
CA THR A 6 7.99 -4.29 -9.53
C THR A 6 8.96 -3.11 -9.67
N GLU A 7 10.10 -3.33 -10.33
CA GLU A 7 11.17 -2.36 -10.52
C GLU A 7 10.75 -1.15 -11.36
N LYS A 8 9.70 -1.31 -12.18
CA LYS A 8 9.10 -0.22 -12.95
C LYS A 8 8.51 0.85 -12.03
N PHE A 9 7.94 0.45 -10.90
CA PHE A 9 7.24 1.35 -9.98
C PHE A 9 8.07 1.71 -8.75
N PHE A 10 8.96 0.80 -8.32
CA PHE A 10 9.61 0.90 -7.01
C PHE A 10 11.12 0.73 -7.06
N ASP A 11 11.83 1.51 -6.24
CA ASP A 11 13.17 1.26 -5.77
C ASP A 11 13.10 0.49 -4.44
N LEU A 12 13.51 -0.77 -4.47
CA LEU A 12 13.43 -1.69 -3.32
C LEU A 12 14.72 -1.74 -2.49
N SER A 13 15.71 -0.89 -2.79
CA SER A 13 17.04 -0.96 -2.17
C SER A 13 17.01 -0.86 -0.65
N THR A 14 16.08 -0.08 -0.08
CA THR A 14 15.94 0.15 1.36
C THR A 14 14.87 -0.71 2.02
N PHE A 15 13.93 -1.25 1.24
CA PHE A 15 12.79 -1.99 1.79
C PHE A 15 13.23 -3.38 2.28
N ALA A 16 13.10 -3.61 3.58
CA ALA A 16 13.60 -4.81 4.25
C ALA A 16 12.94 -6.11 3.73
N TYR A 17 11.69 -6.02 3.29
CA TYR A 17 10.85 -7.16 2.90
C TYR A 17 10.65 -7.25 1.38
N ARG A 18 11.65 -6.80 0.61
CA ARG A 18 11.62 -6.74 -0.87
C ARG A 18 11.43 -8.10 -1.54
N ASP A 19 11.77 -9.18 -0.87
CA ASP A 19 11.62 -10.55 -1.37
C ASP A 19 10.16 -11.00 -1.51
N ILE A 20 9.18 -10.29 -0.91
CA ILE A 20 7.75 -10.53 -1.19
C ILE A 20 7.40 -10.38 -2.69
N PHE A 21 8.18 -9.56 -3.41
CA PHE A 21 8.01 -9.33 -4.84
C PHE A 21 8.69 -10.37 -5.72
N ASN A 22 9.44 -11.31 -5.14
CA ASN A 22 10.06 -12.39 -5.90
C ASN A 22 8.97 -13.25 -6.58
N ASP A 23 9.32 -13.78 -7.76
CA ASP A 23 8.44 -14.63 -8.55
C ASP A 23 7.07 -13.99 -8.81
N THR A 24 7.07 -12.70 -9.12
CA THR A 24 5.89 -11.97 -9.61
C THR A 24 6.08 -11.58 -11.08
N ASN A 25 5.07 -11.82 -11.90
CA ASN A 25 4.98 -11.32 -13.27
C ASN A 25 4.40 -9.92 -13.30
N TYR A 26 3.40 -9.69 -12.45
CA TYR A 26 2.78 -8.40 -12.23
C TYR A 26 2.95 -7.98 -10.78
N VAL A 27 3.28 -6.71 -10.54
CA VAL A 27 3.54 -6.17 -9.20
C VAL A 27 2.41 -6.41 -8.19
N TRP A 28 1.15 -6.45 -8.62
CA TRP A 28 -0.01 -6.70 -7.75
C TRP A 28 -0.12 -8.16 -7.27
N GLU A 29 0.62 -9.10 -7.86
CA GLU A 29 0.67 -10.49 -7.39
C GLU A 29 1.34 -10.63 -6.02
N ALA A 30 2.01 -9.58 -5.52
CA ALA A 30 2.52 -9.55 -4.14
C ALA A 30 1.39 -9.43 -3.10
N LEU A 31 0.25 -8.81 -3.44
CA LEU A 31 -0.87 -8.58 -2.51
C LEU A 31 -1.43 -9.88 -1.89
N PRO A 32 -1.80 -10.92 -2.66
CA PRO A 32 -2.29 -12.17 -2.08
C PRO A 32 -1.23 -12.91 -1.27
N LYS A 33 0.07 -12.64 -1.50
CA LYS A 33 1.19 -13.27 -0.78
C LYS A 33 1.41 -12.70 0.63
N ILE A 34 0.86 -11.53 0.96
CA ILE A 34 1.18 -10.81 2.22
C ILE A 34 0.98 -11.69 3.46
N LYS A 35 -0.17 -12.36 3.57
CA LYS A 35 -0.48 -13.17 4.76
C LYS A 35 0.57 -14.26 4.99
N GLU A 36 0.79 -15.09 3.97
CA GLU A 36 1.74 -16.19 4.02
C GLU A 36 3.17 -15.69 4.24
N TYR A 37 3.53 -14.59 3.59
CA TYR A 37 4.82 -13.95 3.77
C TYR A 37 5.04 -13.52 5.23
N ILE A 38 4.09 -12.82 5.84
CA ILE A 38 4.20 -12.39 7.25
C ILE A 38 4.30 -13.61 8.18
N GLU A 39 3.45 -14.62 7.98
CA GLU A 39 3.51 -15.85 8.78
C GLU A 39 4.87 -16.56 8.66
N MET A 40 5.45 -16.60 7.46
CA MET A 40 6.78 -17.18 7.23
C MET A 40 7.87 -16.43 7.99
N GLN A 41 7.80 -15.09 8.06
CA GLN A 41 8.75 -14.26 8.81
C GLN A 41 8.72 -14.57 10.32
N PHE A 42 7.54 -14.84 10.88
CA PHE A 42 7.41 -15.27 12.28
C PHE A 42 7.85 -16.72 12.48
N LYS A 43 7.43 -17.65 11.60
CA LYS A 43 7.79 -19.08 11.69
C LYS A 43 9.30 -19.30 11.56
N SER A 44 9.99 -18.52 10.74
CA SER A 44 11.45 -18.59 10.58
C SER A 44 12.23 -17.98 11.75
N GLY A 45 11.55 -17.25 12.65
CA GLY A 45 12.17 -16.52 13.75
C GLY A 45 12.86 -15.21 13.34
N GLN A 46 12.73 -14.79 12.06
CA GLN A 46 13.21 -13.49 11.59
C GLN A 46 12.49 -12.33 12.30
N LEU A 47 11.19 -12.51 12.59
CA LEU A 47 10.40 -11.59 13.40
C LEU A 47 9.90 -12.26 14.67
N LYS A 48 9.78 -11.47 15.73
CA LYS A 48 9.16 -11.85 17.00
C LYS A 48 8.03 -10.90 17.29
N ALA A 49 6.82 -11.41 17.52
CA ALA A 49 5.68 -10.58 17.83
C ALA A 49 5.92 -9.80 19.13
N ASN A 50 5.50 -8.54 19.16
CA ASN A 50 5.79 -7.63 20.28
C ASN A 50 4.69 -6.59 20.51
N TYR A 51 3.46 -6.87 20.06
CA TYR A 51 2.33 -5.95 20.19
C TYR A 51 1.17 -6.57 20.96
N LYS A 52 0.97 -6.11 22.20
CA LYS A 52 -0.08 -6.60 23.11
C LYS A 52 -0.07 -8.14 23.18
N ASP A 53 -1.24 -8.78 23.21
CA ASP A 53 -1.41 -10.24 23.25
C ASP A 53 -1.51 -10.88 21.85
N LYS A 54 -0.94 -10.24 20.82
CA LYS A 54 -0.95 -10.76 19.44
C LYS A 54 0.35 -11.49 19.13
N ASP A 55 0.24 -12.65 18.51
CA ASP A 55 1.36 -13.51 18.10
C ASP A 55 1.81 -13.28 16.65
N ASP A 56 1.13 -12.40 15.92
CA ASP A 56 1.28 -12.17 14.49
C ASP A 56 1.49 -10.68 14.11
N VAL A 57 1.86 -9.86 15.10
CA VAL A 57 2.13 -8.43 14.90
C VAL A 57 3.54 -8.06 15.36
N TYR A 58 4.31 -7.51 14.43
CA TYR A 58 5.64 -6.96 14.69
C TYR A 58 5.63 -5.43 14.57
N ILE A 59 6.22 -4.76 15.55
CA ILE A 59 6.45 -3.32 15.60
C ILE A 59 7.95 -3.07 15.65
N GLY A 60 8.47 -2.37 14.64
CA GLY A 60 9.85 -1.98 14.55
C GLY A 60 10.25 -0.96 15.62
N GLU A 61 11.52 -0.96 15.95
CA GLU A 61 12.13 -0.04 16.91
C GLU A 61 11.85 1.43 16.55
N GLY A 62 11.58 2.25 17.57
CA GLY A 62 11.35 3.69 17.41
C GLY A 62 9.98 4.05 16.82
N THR A 63 9.14 3.08 16.49
CA THR A 63 7.77 3.35 16.02
C THR A 63 6.90 3.91 17.12
N ILE A 64 6.17 4.98 16.80
CA ILE A 64 5.26 5.68 17.70
C ILE A 64 3.84 5.25 17.36
N ILE A 65 3.13 4.72 18.35
CA ILE A 65 1.72 4.35 18.26
C ILE A 65 0.94 5.31 19.15
N GLN A 66 0.11 6.17 18.55
CA GLN A 66 -0.72 7.11 19.29
C GLN A 66 -1.97 6.44 19.87
N GLU A 67 -2.64 7.16 20.77
CA GLU A 67 -3.89 6.72 21.41
C GLU A 67 -4.97 6.36 20.39
N GLY A 68 -5.77 5.35 20.70
CA GLY A 68 -6.86 4.89 19.85
C GLY A 68 -6.45 4.12 18.58
N VAL A 69 -5.16 3.89 18.33
CA VAL A 69 -4.73 3.03 17.22
C VAL A 69 -5.12 1.58 17.46
N VAL A 70 -5.70 0.96 16.43
CA VAL A 70 -6.03 -0.47 16.42
C VAL A 70 -5.22 -1.16 15.33
N ILE A 71 -4.58 -2.28 15.68
CA ILE A 71 -3.83 -3.14 14.76
C ILE A 71 -4.38 -4.56 14.92
N VAL A 72 -4.88 -5.15 13.82
CA VAL A 72 -5.57 -6.46 13.86
C VAL A 72 -4.63 -7.64 13.73
N GLY A 73 -3.65 -7.59 12.84
CA GLY A 73 -2.79 -8.75 12.53
C GLY A 73 -3.38 -9.66 11.44
N PRO A 74 -2.55 -10.41 10.68
CA PRO A 74 -1.09 -10.36 10.75
C PRO A 74 -0.58 -9.04 10.15
N ALA A 75 0.41 -8.44 10.79
CA ALA A 75 0.93 -7.13 10.37
C ALA A 75 2.41 -6.95 10.71
N ILE A 76 3.10 -6.26 9.82
CA ILE A 76 4.47 -5.80 10.03
C ILE A 76 4.46 -4.28 9.97
N ILE A 77 4.89 -3.63 11.05
CA ILE A 77 5.13 -2.19 11.10
C ILE A 77 6.63 -1.98 11.23
N GLY A 78 7.23 -1.27 10.29
CA GLY A 78 8.66 -0.99 10.23
C GLY A 78 9.16 -0.11 11.36
N LYS A 79 10.43 0.29 11.28
CA LYS A 79 11.08 1.15 12.27
C LYS A 79 10.68 2.60 12.07
N TYR A 80 10.65 3.36 13.17
CA TYR A 80 10.40 4.80 13.16
C TYR A 80 9.12 5.23 12.43
N ALA A 81 8.14 4.33 12.32
CA ALA A 81 6.85 4.64 11.77
C ALA A 81 6.04 5.50 12.77
N LEU A 82 5.07 6.24 12.26
CA LEU A 82 4.08 6.94 13.07
C LEU A 82 2.70 6.39 12.74
N LEU A 83 2.06 5.77 13.72
CA LEU A 83 0.65 5.43 13.67
C LEU A 83 -0.12 6.50 14.46
N GLY A 84 -0.76 7.39 13.73
CA GLY A 84 -1.50 8.54 14.23
C GLY A 84 -2.81 8.16 14.92
N HIS A 85 -3.31 9.08 15.74
CA HIS A 85 -4.51 8.88 16.56
C HIS A 85 -5.69 8.31 15.76
N GLY A 86 -6.29 7.24 16.27
CA GLY A 86 -7.47 6.60 15.68
C GLY A 86 -7.22 5.88 14.35
N SER A 87 -5.96 5.67 13.93
CA SER A 87 -5.67 4.84 12.76
C SER A 87 -6.07 3.40 12.98
N TYR A 88 -6.59 2.78 11.93
CA TYR A 88 -7.04 1.40 11.93
C TYR A 88 -6.27 0.57 10.91
N ILE A 89 -5.32 -0.22 11.40
CA ILE A 89 -4.50 -1.12 10.60
C ILE A 89 -5.13 -2.50 10.68
N ARG A 90 -5.75 -2.91 9.58
CA ARG A 90 -6.43 -4.19 9.45
C ARG A 90 -5.45 -5.31 9.12
N GLU A 91 -5.99 -6.50 8.91
CA GLU A 91 -5.22 -7.68 8.54
C GLU A 91 -4.36 -7.47 7.28
N ASN A 92 -3.27 -8.21 7.21
CA ASN A 92 -2.39 -8.32 6.04
C ASN A 92 -1.80 -6.97 5.62
N CYS A 93 -1.25 -6.21 6.58
CA CYS A 93 -0.61 -4.92 6.30
C CYS A 93 0.90 -4.99 6.54
N MET A 94 1.67 -4.47 5.59
CA MET A 94 3.12 -4.30 5.71
C MET A 94 3.44 -2.82 5.55
N VAL A 95 3.92 -2.20 6.62
CA VAL A 95 4.27 -0.78 6.67
C VAL A 95 5.78 -0.66 6.77
N GLY A 96 6.42 0.01 5.81
CA GLY A 96 7.86 0.22 5.75
C GLY A 96 8.39 1.14 6.86
N ASN A 97 9.70 1.40 6.80
CA ASN A 97 10.37 2.30 7.75
C ASN A 97 9.97 3.76 7.51
N ASN A 98 9.92 4.56 8.57
CA ASN A 98 9.59 5.99 8.54
C ASN A 98 8.22 6.33 7.91
N VAL A 99 7.33 5.35 7.73
CA VAL A 99 6.00 5.59 7.18
C VAL A 99 5.12 6.29 8.21
N GLN A 100 4.35 7.28 7.77
CA GLN A 100 3.39 7.99 8.61
C GLN A 100 1.97 7.65 8.16
N LEU A 101 1.20 7.00 9.03
CA LEU A 101 -0.25 6.82 8.87
C LEU A 101 -0.92 7.76 9.87
N GLY A 102 -1.24 8.98 9.46
CA GLY A 102 -1.74 10.04 10.36
C GLY A 102 -3.17 9.83 10.85
N HIS A 103 -3.88 10.88 11.26
CA HIS A 103 -5.14 10.73 12.00
C HIS A 103 -6.23 9.97 11.21
N ALA A 104 -6.82 8.95 11.84
CA ALA A 104 -7.96 8.20 11.32
C ALA A 104 -7.73 7.67 9.89
N VAL A 105 -6.52 7.16 9.65
CA VAL A 105 -6.19 6.42 8.42
C VAL A 105 -6.58 4.97 8.61
N GLU A 106 -7.39 4.42 7.70
CA GLU A 106 -7.67 2.99 7.63
C GLU A 106 -6.82 2.33 6.53
N VAL A 107 -6.16 1.22 6.86
CA VAL A 107 -5.35 0.45 5.93
C VAL A 107 -5.75 -1.02 6.02
N LYS A 108 -5.85 -1.69 4.86
CA LYS A 108 -6.16 -3.12 4.79
C LYS A 108 -5.44 -3.78 3.62
N GLY A 109 -4.83 -4.95 3.84
CA GLY A 109 -4.27 -5.76 2.76
C GLY A 109 -3.17 -5.08 1.93
N SER A 110 -2.45 -4.10 2.49
CA SER A 110 -1.63 -3.18 1.71
C SER A 110 -0.15 -3.19 2.13
N ILE A 111 0.71 -2.88 1.17
CA ILE A 111 2.16 -2.74 1.35
C ILE A 111 2.54 -1.27 1.18
N PHE A 112 3.26 -0.71 2.14
CA PHE A 112 3.89 0.60 2.07
C PHE A 112 5.39 0.43 2.09
N LEU A 113 6.06 0.96 1.08
CA LEU A 113 7.51 1.13 1.10
C LEU A 113 7.89 2.31 2.00
N ASP A 114 9.20 2.49 2.18
CA ASP A 114 9.74 3.41 3.18
C ASP A 114 9.43 4.89 2.89
N ASP A 115 9.46 5.70 3.95
CA ASP A 115 9.39 7.16 3.93
C ASP A 115 8.08 7.77 3.38
N SER A 116 7.01 6.97 3.23
CA SER A 116 5.72 7.43 2.73
C SER A 116 4.84 8.06 3.81
N LYS A 117 3.99 9.01 3.41
CA LYS A 117 3.10 9.75 4.30
C LYS A 117 1.66 9.65 3.81
N VAL A 118 0.78 9.24 4.70
CA VAL A 118 -0.67 9.18 4.51
C VAL A 118 -1.28 10.11 5.56
N ALA A 119 -1.85 11.22 5.11
CA ALA A 119 -2.14 12.36 5.97
C ALA A 119 -3.25 12.08 7.01
N HIS A 120 -4.52 12.17 6.63
CA HIS A 120 -5.63 11.97 7.55
C HIS A 120 -6.91 11.62 6.80
N LEU A 121 -7.79 10.85 7.44
CA LEU A 121 -9.09 10.46 6.89
C LEU A 121 -8.98 9.71 5.55
N ASN A 122 -7.90 8.96 5.36
CA ASN A 122 -7.70 8.13 4.18
C ASN A 122 -8.19 6.71 4.41
N TYR A 123 -8.61 6.04 3.34
CA TYR A 123 -8.66 4.59 3.30
C TYR A 123 -7.80 4.05 2.17
N VAL A 124 -6.96 3.06 2.50
CA VAL A 124 -6.03 2.39 1.59
C VAL A 124 -6.28 0.88 1.64
N GLY A 125 -7.03 0.38 0.65
CA GLY A 125 -7.36 -1.03 0.53
C GLY A 125 -6.55 -1.74 -0.54
N ASP A 126 -6.01 -2.91 -0.22
CA ASP A 126 -5.36 -3.85 -1.14
C ASP A 126 -4.46 -3.17 -2.19
N SER A 127 -3.54 -2.32 -1.71
CA SER A 127 -2.71 -1.43 -2.53
C SER A 127 -1.22 -1.59 -2.23
N ILE A 128 -0.38 -1.20 -3.19
CA ILE A 128 1.06 -1.13 -3.01
C ILE A 128 1.49 0.32 -3.21
N VAL A 129 1.95 0.94 -2.13
CA VAL A 129 2.37 2.34 -2.07
C VAL A 129 3.89 2.38 -2.04
N GLY A 130 4.47 3.00 -3.06
CA GLY A 130 5.92 3.14 -3.24
C GLY A 130 6.57 4.01 -2.17
N GLY A 131 7.89 4.19 -2.29
CA GLY A 131 8.67 4.95 -1.34
C GLY A 131 8.49 6.46 -1.54
N LYS A 132 8.52 7.23 -0.44
CA LYS A 132 8.41 8.71 -0.46
C LYS A 132 7.12 9.22 -1.13
N VAL A 133 6.05 8.44 -1.09
CA VAL A 133 4.73 8.86 -1.57
C VAL A 133 4.07 9.75 -0.54
N ASN A 134 3.31 10.75 -1.00
CA ASN A 134 2.47 11.56 -0.14
C ASN A 134 0.99 11.43 -0.56
N ILE A 135 0.16 10.92 0.33
CA ILE A 135 -1.29 10.82 0.16
C ILE A 135 -1.94 11.88 1.05
N SER A 136 -2.53 12.90 0.43
CA SER A 136 -3.17 14.02 1.13
C SER A 136 -4.50 13.61 1.76
N GLY A 137 -5.01 14.48 2.64
CA GLY A 137 -6.19 14.20 3.44
C GLY A 137 -7.42 13.81 2.61
N GLY A 138 -8.19 12.84 3.09
CA GLY A 138 -9.45 12.42 2.46
C GLY A 138 -9.32 11.70 1.11
N ALA A 139 -8.11 11.46 0.61
CA ALA A 139 -7.92 10.64 -0.57
C ALA A 139 -8.29 9.17 -0.31
N MET A 140 -8.86 8.53 -1.32
CA MET A 140 -9.47 7.20 -1.21
C MET A 140 -8.88 6.24 -2.26
N LEU A 141 -8.28 5.14 -1.82
CA LEU A 141 -7.82 4.07 -2.70
C LEU A 141 -8.82 2.92 -2.63
N ALA A 142 -9.82 2.98 -3.51
CA ALA A 142 -10.90 2.01 -3.56
C ALA A 142 -10.40 0.69 -4.17
N ASN A 143 -10.78 -0.43 -3.57
CA ASN A 143 -10.29 -1.76 -3.91
C ASN A 143 -11.34 -2.72 -4.46
N TYR A 144 -12.62 -2.34 -4.44
CA TYR A 144 -13.72 -3.22 -4.81
C TYR A 144 -14.58 -2.62 -5.91
N ARG A 145 -14.96 -3.44 -6.89
CA ARG A 145 -15.89 -3.03 -7.96
C ARG A 145 -17.33 -3.23 -7.55
N LEU A 146 -18.18 -2.27 -7.91
CA LEU A 146 -19.61 -2.33 -7.61
C LEU A 146 -20.33 -3.45 -8.38
N ASP A 147 -19.80 -3.88 -9.52
CA ASP A 147 -20.33 -5.01 -10.31
C ASP A 147 -19.86 -6.38 -9.79
N LYS A 148 -19.09 -6.41 -8.70
CA LYS A 148 -18.56 -7.62 -8.03
C LYS A 148 -17.70 -8.51 -8.93
N LYS A 149 -17.21 -8.00 -10.06
CA LYS A 149 -16.29 -8.72 -10.95
C LYS A 149 -14.85 -8.54 -10.49
N SER A 150 -13.97 -9.43 -10.96
CA SER A 150 -12.53 -9.30 -10.78
C SER A 150 -12.02 -7.95 -11.29
N ILE A 151 -11.02 -7.40 -10.59
CA ILE A 151 -10.38 -6.15 -10.95
C ILE A 151 -9.57 -6.35 -12.24
N MET A 152 -9.60 -5.33 -13.10
CA MET A 152 -8.81 -5.29 -14.33
C MET A 152 -7.94 -4.04 -14.31
N VAL A 153 -6.71 -4.15 -14.83
CA VAL A 153 -5.86 -3.00 -15.13
C VAL A 153 -6.12 -2.58 -16.56
N ILE A 154 -6.43 -1.30 -16.76
CA ILE A 154 -6.76 -0.73 -18.08
C ILE A 154 -5.58 0.10 -18.57
N ALA A 155 -4.86 -0.41 -19.57
CA ALA A 155 -3.66 0.17 -20.13
C ALA A 155 -3.94 0.62 -21.58
N GLY A 156 -4.54 1.80 -21.75
CA GLY A 156 -5.03 2.23 -23.05
C GLY A 156 -6.20 1.37 -23.51
N GLU A 157 -6.06 0.70 -24.67
CA GLU A 157 -7.08 -0.23 -25.19
C GLU A 157 -6.99 -1.62 -24.55
N ASP A 158 -5.82 -1.96 -23.96
CA ASP A 158 -5.60 -3.25 -23.34
C ASP A 158 -6.28 -3.35 -21.97
N LYS A 159 -6.89 -4.50 -21.72
CA LYS A 159 -7.48 -4.88 -20.43
C LYS A 159 -6.77 -6.11 -19.91
N ILE A 160 -6.07 -5.95 -18.79
CA ILE A 160 -5.31 -7.01 -18.15
C ILE A 160 -6.13 -7.52 -16.97
N GLU A 161 -6.53 -8.79 -17.00
CA GLU A 161 -7.18 -9.44 -15.88
C GLU A 161 -6.17 -9.68 -14.75
N THR A 162 -6.52 -9.26 -13.53
CA THR A 162 -5.63 -9.44 -12.37
C THR A 162 -5.88 -10.74 -11.63
N GLY A 163 -7.05 -11.36 -11.83
CA GLY A 163 -7.53 -12.48 -11.02
C GLY A 163 -7.95 -12.10 -9.59
N LEU A 164 -7.84 -10.83 -9.20
CA LEU A 164 -8.13 -10.36 -7.84
C LEU A 164 -9.56 -9.82 -7.74
N GLU A 165 -10.32 -10.25 -6.74
CA GLU A 165 -11.62 -9.63 -6.41
C GLU A 165 -11.45 -8.24 -5.75
N LYS A 166 -10.35 -8.08 -5.00
CA LYS A 166 -9.98 -6.82 -4.35
C LYS A 166 -8.57 -6.41 -4.75
N PHE A 167 -8.46 -5.23 -5.32
CA PHE A 167 -7.19 -4.60 -5.69
C PHE A 167 -7.42 -3.10 -5.83
N GLY A 168 -6.75 -2.34 -4.96
CA GLY A 168 -6.79 -0.88 -4.96
C GLY A 168 -5.89 -0.31 -6.02
N SER A 169 -4.68 0.08 -5.64
CA SER A 169 -3.78 0.80 -6.54
C SER A 169 -2.32 0.42 -6.38
N ILE A 170 -1.57 0.60 -7.45
CA ILE A 170 -0.11 0.67 -7.43
C ILE A 170 0.25 2.16 -7.51
N VAL A 171 0.93 2.68 -6.50
CA VAL A 171 1.34 4.09 -6.45
C VAL A 171 2.86 4.16 -6.51
N GLY A 172 3.42 4.43 -7.68
CA GLY A 172 4.88 4.48 -7.88
C GLY A 172 5.59 5.51 -6.99
N ASP A 173 6.88 5.29 -6.78
CA ASP A 173 7.71 6.11 -5.87
C ASP A 173 7.56 7.61 -6.11
N ARG A 174 7.66 8.39 -5.04
CA ARG A 174 7.67 9.86 -5.05
C ARG A 174 6.40 10.50 -5.65
N SER A 175 5.31 9.74 -5.75
CA SER A 175 4.04 10.27 -6.24
C SER A 175 3.30 11.06 -5.16
N ASN A 176 2.48 12.02 -5.59
CA ASN A 176 1.67 12.88 -4.73
C ASN A 176 0.20 12.74 -5.10
N ILE A 177 -0.62 12.37 -4.13
CA ILE A 177 -2.06 12.18 -4.28
C ILE A 177 -2.78 13.33 -3.58
N GLY A 178 -3.55 14.09 -4.35
CA GLY A 178 -4.22 15.31 -3.90
C GLY A 178 -5.36 15.08 -2.91
N VAL A 179 -5.75 16.14 -2.19
CA VAL A 179 -6.83 16.08 -1.18
C VAL A 179 -8.13 15.62 -1.84
N ASN A 180 -8.85 14.71 -1.17
CA ASN A 180 -10.13 14.16 -1.62
C ASN A 180 -10.13 13.53 -3.03
N SER A 181 -8.97 13.18 -3.59
CA SER A 181 -8.91 12.41 -4.85
C SER A 181 -9.32 10.96 -4.63
N VAL A 182 -9.89 10.32 -5.64
CA VAL A 182 -10.26 8.91 -5.61
C VAL A 182 -9.42 8.15 -6.63
N LEU A 183 -8.71 7.13 -6.20
CA LEU A 183 -8.08 6.16 -7.09
C LEU A 183 -9.02 4.95 -7.18
N ASN A 184 -9.51 4.66 -8.39
CA ASN A 184 -10.41 3.53 -8.62
C ASN A 184 -9.65 2.19 -8.51
N PRO A 185 -10.38 1.07 -8.28
CA PRO A 185 -9.78 -0.25 -8.29
C PRO A 185 -8.99 -0.51 -9.58
N GLY A 186 -7.77 -1.02 -9.43
CA GLY A 186 -6.86 -1.30 -10.54
C GLY A 186 -6.12 -0.08 -11.11
N THR A 187 -6.13 1.06 -10.41
CA THR A 187 -5.34 2.23 -10.82
C THR A 187 -3.85 1.98 -10.61
N VAL A 188 -3.05 2.30 -11.63
CA VAL A 188 -1.59 2.12 -11.60
C VAL A 188 -0.93 3.43 -11.96
N LEU A 189 -0.15 3.98 -11.03
CA LEU A 189 0.59 5.23 -11.23
C LEU A 189 2.08 4.94 -11.33
N GLY A 190 2.73 5.50 -12.35
CA GLY A 190 4.18 5.52 -12.48
C GLY A 190 4.86 6.37 -11.40
N LYS A 191 6.19 6.40 -11.43
CA LYS A 191 7.02 7.18 -10.50
C LYS A 191 6.80 8.68 -10.70
N ASN A 192 6.89 9.46 -9.63
CA ASN A 192 6.78 10.93 -9.63
C ASN A 192 5.44 11.45 -10.19
N THR A 193 4.35 10.69 -10.12
CA THR A 193 3.03 11.12 -10.60
C THR A 193 2.42 12.13 -9.64
N VAL A 194 1.67 13.11 -10.16
CA VAL A 194 0.90 14.07 -9.35
C VAL A 194 -0.58 13.99 -9.71
N VAL A 195 -1.41 13.63 -8.73
CA VAL A 195 -2.87 13.66 -8.84
C VAL A 195 -3.38 14.93 -8.17
N TYR A 196 -4.15 15.74 -8.90
CA TYR A 196 -4.72 16.98 -8.35
C TYR A 196 -5.84 16.69 -7.34
N PRO A 197 -6.15 17.67 -6.46
CA PRO A 197 -7.30 17.60 -5.59
C PRO A 197 -8.60 17.24 -6.32
N LEU A 198 -9.46 16.46 -5.68
CA LEU A 198 -10.80 16.07 -6.18
C LEU A 198 -10.82 15.25 -7.49
N VAL A 199 -9.66 14.83 -7.99
CA VAL A 199 -9.60 14.02 -9.22
C VAL A 199 -10.00 12.58 -8.95
N CYS A 200 -10.80 12.01 -9.85
CA CYS A 200 -11.12 10.59 -9.88
C CYS A 200 -10.25 9.90 -10.94
N VAL A 201 -9.29 9.09 -10.50
CA VAL A 201 -8.24 8.48 -11.33
C VAL A 201 -8.59 7.02 -11.64
N LYS A 202 -8.32 6.58 -12.88
CA LYS A 202 -8.53 5.20 -13.32
C LYS A 202 -7.58 4.85 -14.45
N GLY A 203 -7.10 3.62 -14.45
CA GLY A 203 -6.22 3.08 -15.48
C GLY A 203 -4.75 3.26 -15.14
N VAL A 204 -3.90 3.20 -16.17
CA VAL A 204 -2.44 3.25 -16.03
C VAL A 204 -1.93 4.62 -16.45
N HIS A 205 -1.16 5.26 -15.57
CA HIS A 205 -0.52 6.56 -15.80
C HIS A 205 0.99 6.42 -15.76
N LYS A 206 1.68 7.14 -16.65
CA LYS A 206 3.13 7.01 -16.83
C LYS A 206 3.91 7.82 -15.80
N ASP A 207 5.22 7.59 -15.77
CA ASP A 207 6.12 8.35 -14.90
C ASP A 207 6.03 9.85 -15.19
N ASN A 208 6.06 10.67 -14.14
CA ASN A 208 6.01 12.14 -14.16
C ASN A 208 4.71 12.74 -14.74
N GLU A 209 3.63 11.96 -14.81
CA GLU A 209 2.34 12.46 -15.28
C GLU A 209 1.67 13.37 -14.24
N VAL A 210 1.00 14.42 -14.72
CA VAL A 210 0.15 15.28 -13.89
C VAL A 210 -1.30 15.04 -14.30
N ILE A 211 -2.09 14.50 -13.39
CA ILE A 211 -3.47 14.07 -13.60
C ILE A 211 -4.38 15.10 -12.95
N LYS A 212 -5.24 15.72 -13.76
CA LYS A 212 -6.08 16.87 -13.40
C LYS A 212 -7.56 16.59 -13.61
#